data_AF-A0A9D1JJV6-F1
#
_entry.id   AF-A0A9D1JJV6-F1
#
_cell.length_a   1.000
_cell.length_b   1.000
_cell.length_c   1.000
_cell.angle_alpha   90.00
_cell.angle_beta   90.00
_cell.angle_gamma   90.00
#
_symmetry.space_group_name_H-M   'P 1'
#
loop_
_entity.id
_entity.type
_entity.pdbx_description
1 polymer ?
#
loop_
_entity_poly.entity_id
_entity_poly.type
_entity_poly.pdbx_seq_one_letter_code
_entity_poly.pdbx_strand_id
1 'polypeptide(L)'
;MAGAFGTHIDKESAVTIGLYPDMDRERIVSLGNASLEGARLLLLNRGILKEIDEILDVMEYVQFGAVEDFLEIMTAASAIPHMDMRRYPSVAEKLRQIGRARASAGEPAARGAGT
;
A
#
# COMPACT_ATOMS: atom_id res chain seq x y z
N MET A 1 5.59 -5.17 4.99
CA MET A 1 4.63 -4.48 5.87
C MET A 1 4.88 -4.90 7.30
N ALA A 2 5.05 -3.95 8.20
CA ALA A 2 5.13 -4.20 9.63
C ALA A 2 4.01 -3.42 10.35
N GLY A 3 3.65 -3.86 11.55
CA GLY A 3 2.57 -3.29 12.36
C GLY A 3 1.44 -4.30 12.61
N ALA A 4 0.64 -4.02 13.65
CA ALA A 4 -0.42 -4.93 14.12
C ALA A 4 -1.48 -5.25 13.05
N PHE A 5 -1.70 -4.33 12.09
CA PHE A 5 -2.66 -4.51 11.00
C PHE A 5 -2.13 -5.38 9.86
N GLY A 6 -0.81 -5.59 9.75
CA GLY A 6 -0.21 -6.27 8.61
C GLY A 6 -0.62 -7.75 8.49
N THR A 7 -0.92 -8.43 9.60
CA THR A 7 -1.09 -9.90 9.62
C THR A 7 -2.32 -10.39 8.84
N HIS A 8 -3.33 -9.54 8.65
CA HIS A 8 -4.62 -9.94 8.06
C HIS A 8 -5.08 -9.05 6.89
N ILE A 9 -4.19 -8.23 6.32
CA ILE A 9 -4.55 -7.40 5.17
C ILE A 9 -4.66 -8.27 3.92
N ASP A 10 -5.84 -8.26 3.30
CA ASP A 10 -6.04 -8.80 1.96
C ASP A 10 -5.31 -7.91 0.94
N LYS A 11 -4.31 -8.49 0.28
CA LYS A 11 -3.39 -7.77 -0.61
C LYS A 11 -4.12 -7.22 -1.84
N GLU A 12 -5.06 -8.00 -2.37
CA GLU A 12 -5.90 -7.59 -3.50
C GLU A 12 -6.72 -6.36 -3.14
N SER A 13 -7.42 -6.40 -2.01
CA SER A 13 -8.24 -5.28 -1.52
C SER A 13 -7.38 -4.05 -1.25
N ALA A 14 -6.22 -4.21 -0.61
CA ALA A 14 -5.34 -3.10 -0.29
C ALA A 14 -4.83 -2.36 -1.54
N VAL A 15 -4.44 -3.08 -2.59
CA VAL A 15 -4.11 -2.45 -3.89
C VAL A 15 -5.36 -1.85 -4.55
N THR A 16 -6.49 -2.56 -4.50
CA THR A 16 -7.75 -2.12 -5.11
C THR A 16 -8.28 -0.81 -4.53
N ILE A 17 -8.09 -0.57 -3.23
CA ILE A 17 -8.53 0.68 -2.59
C ILE A 17 -7.49 1.82 -2.67
N GLY A 18 -6.29 1.55 -3.20
CA GLY A 18 -5.21 2.53 -3.28
C GLY A 18 -4.31 2.64 -2.04
N LEU A 19 -4.41 1.69 -1.10
CA LEU A 19 -3.55 1.66 0.09
C LEU A 19 -2.10 1.30 -0.26
N TYR A 20 -1.91 0.41 -1.23
CA TYR A 20 -0.60 0.06 -1.78
C TYR A 20 -0.51 0.40 -3.26
N PRO A 21 0.70 0.71 -3.78
CA PRO A 21 0.89 0.88 -5.22
C PRO A 21 0.45 -0.37 -5.96
N ASP A 22 0.05 -0.20 -7.21
CA ASP A 22 -0.21 -1.34 -8.07
C ASP A 22 1.08 -2.08 -8.42
N MET A 23 1.30 -3.17 -7.70
CA MET A 23 2.46 -4.03 -7.83
C MET A 23 2.05 -5.48 -7.66
N ASP A 24 3.02 -6.36 -7.93
CA ASP A 24 2.89 -7.79 -7.71
C ASP A 24 2.57 -8.12 -6.23
N ARG A 25 1.55 -8.93 -5.98
CA ARG A 25 1.00 -9.14 -4.61
C ARG A 25 1.94 -9.99 -3.78
N GLU A 26 2.74 -10.80 -4.43
CA GLU A 26 3.77 -11.67 -3.88
C GLU A 26 4.89 -10.83 -3.24
N ARG A 27 5.12 -9.60 -3.72
CA ARG A 27 6.07 -8.65 -3.14
C ARG A 27 5.56 -7.95 -1.89
N ILE A 28 4.25 -8.03 -1.63
CA ILE A 28 3.62 -7.47 -0.43
C ILE A 28 3.69 -8.54 0.67
N VAL A 29 4.73 -8.49 1.49
CA VAL A 29 4.97 -9.44 2.58
C VAL A 29 4.62 -8.82 3.93
N SER A 30 3.93 -9.57 4.78
CA SER A 30 3.63 -9.17 6.15
C SER A 30 4.67 -9.72 7.12
N LEU A 31 5.25 -8.83 7.92
CA LEU A 31 6.27 -9.12 8.94
C LEU A 31 5.70 -9.07 10.36
N GLY A 32 4.40 -8.79 10.53
CA GLY A 32 3.80 -8.59 11.84
C GLY A 32 4.44 -7.42 12.60
N ASN A 33 4.64 -7.56 13.91
CA ASN A 33 5.26 -6.51 14.73
C ASN A 33 6.79 -6.57 14.65
N ALA A 34 7.36 -5.98 13.60
CA ALA A 34 8.82 -5.93 13.41
C ALA A 34 9.55 -5.17 14.51
N SER A 35 8.92 -4.20 15.19
CA SER A 35 9.54 -3.48 16.32
C SER A 35 9.79 -4.40 17.52
N LEU A 36 8.78 -5.19 17.90
CA LEU A 36 8.92 -6.16 18.98
C LEU A 36 9.91 -7.28 18.59
N GLU A 37 9.86 -7.74 17.35
CA GLU A 37 10.79 -8.76 16.87
C GLU A 37 12.24 -8.26 16.86
N GLY A 38 12.48 -7.00 16.44
CA GLY A 38 13.79 -6.36 16.52
C GLY A 38 14.29 -6.24 17.96
N ALA A 39 13.42 -5.83 18.89
CA ALA A 39 13.77 -5.77 20.31
C ALA A 39 14.12 -7.15 20.89
N ARG A 40 13.38 -8.20 20.49
CA ARG A 40 13.66 -9.59 20.86
C ARG A 40 15.02 -10.06 20.33
N LEU A 41 15.32 -9.77 19.06
CA LEU A 41 16.60 -10.12 18.44
C LEU A 41 17.77 -9.45 19.17
N LEU A 42 17.66 -8.16 19.47
CA LEU A 42 18.67 -7.42 20.22
C LEU A 42 18.87 -7.97 21.64
N LEU A 43 17.78 -8.33 22.33
CA LEU A 43 17.84 -8.92 23.67
C LEU A 43 18.63 -10.24 23.70
N LEU A 44 18.49 -11.05 22.65
CA LEU A 44 19.15 -12.36 22.53
C LEU A 44 20.56 -12.27 21.93
N ASN A 45 20.85 -11.24 21.13
CA ASN A 45 22.13 -11.06 20.47
C ASN A 45 22.55 -9.59 20.39
N ARG A 46 23.49 -9.20 21.27
CA ARG A 46 24.09 -7.85 21.27
C ARG A 46 24.95 -7.55 20.04
N GLY A 47 25.40 -8.56 19.31
CA GLY A 47 26.20 -8.37 18.08
C GLY A 47 25.45 -7.63 16.98
N ILE A 48 24.12 -7.60 17.03
CA ILE A 48 23.25 -6.88 16.09
C ILE A 48 23.38 -5.35 16.24
N LEU A 49 23.92 -4.85 17.36
CA LEU A 49 24.14 -3.40 17.52
C LEU A 49 24.96 -2.78 16.38
N LYS A 50 25.97 -3.51 15.89
CA LYS A 50 26.79 -3.05 14.76
C LYS A 50 25.96 -2.86 13.48
N GLU A 51 25.01 -3.75 13.23
CA GLU A 51 24.11 -3.66 12.07
C GLU A 51 23.10 -2.52 12.26
N ILE A 52 22.63 -2.29 13.50
CA ILE A 52 21.78 -1.13 13.81
C ILE A 52 22.52 0.17 13.52
N ASP A 53 23.78 0.30 13.93
CA ASP A 53 24.59 1.49 13.66
C ASP A 53 24.77 1.70 12.14
N GLU A 54 25.08 0.65 11.39
CA GLU A 54 25.20 0.70 9.92
C GLU A 54 23.89 1.13 9.22
N ILE A 55 22.74 0.72 9.76
CA ILE A 55 21.42 1.15 9.25
C ILE A 55 21.17 2.62 9.58
N LEU A 56 21.52 3.07 10.79
CA LEU A 56 21.33 4.46 11.21
C LEU A 56 22.19 5.42 10.38
N ASP A 57 23.40 5.02 10.00
CA ASP A 57 24.31 5.83 9.20
C ASP A 57 23.77 6.13 7.78
N VAL A 58 22.94 5.24 7.23
CA VAL A 58 22.35 5.40 5.88
C VAL A 58 20.90 5.90 5.90
N MET A 59 20.31 6.06 7.08
CA MET A 59 18.91 6.49 7.21
C MET A 59 18.80 8.00 7.08
N GLU A 60 18.07 8.46 6.07
CA GLU A 60 17.76 9.88 5.88
C GLU A 60 16.31 10.18 6.26
N TYR A 61 16.11 11.25 7.04
CA TYR A 61 14.78 11.76 7.35
C TYR A 61 14.33 12.76 6.28
N VAL A 62 13.28 12.41 5.55
CA VAL A 62 12.62 13.32 4.61
C VAL A 62 11.44 14.00 5.30
N GLN A 63 11.52 15.31 5.48
CA GLN A 63 10.43 16.11 6.02
C GLN A 63 9.37 16.38 4.95
N PHE A 64 8.14 15.93 5.16
CA PHE A 64 7.05 16.08 4.16
C PHE A 64 6.76 17.54 3.78
N GLY A 65 6.94 18.49 4.70
CA GLY A 65 6.77 19.92 4.40
C GLY A 65 7.82 20.50 3.45
N ALA A 66 8.92 19.79 3.21
CA ALA A 66 9.97 20.16 2.25
C ALA A 66 9.77 19.52 0.87
N VAL A 67 8.77 18.65 0.72
CA VAL A 67 8.43 18.01 -0.56
C VAL A 67 7.41 18.89 -1.28
N GLU A 68 7.82 19.49 -2.39
CA GLU A 68 7.06 20.49 -3.16
C GLU A 68 5.62 20.04 -3.45
N ASP A 69 5.45 18.80 -3.92
CA ASP A 69 4.15 18.29 -4.40
C ASP A 69 3.41 17.42 -3.36
N PHE A 70 3.83 17.43 -2.08
CA PHE A 70 3.27 16.49 -1.09
C PHE A 70 1.75 16.61 -0.93
N LEU A 71 1.24 17.85 -0.87
CA LEU A 71 -0.20 18.10 -0.75
C LEU A 71 -0.96 17.64 -2.00
N GLU A 72 -0.40 17.85 -3.19
CA GLU A 72 -1.00 17.41 -4.45
C GLU A 72 -1.07 15.88 -4.52
N ILE A 73 0.02 15.20 -4.13
CA ILE A 73 0.08 13.74 -4.05
C ILE A 73 -0.97 13.21 -3.05
N MET A 74 -1.10 13.85 -1.89
CA MET A 74 -2.09 13.45 -0.88
C MET A 74 -3.52 13.66 -1.37
N THR A 75 -3.82 14.80 -2.00
CA THR A 75 -5.14 15.05 -2.61
C THR A 75 -5.43 14.04 -3.72
N ALA A 76 -4.46 13.72 -4.58
CA ALA A 76 -4.61 12.70 -5.61
C ALA A 76 -4.88 11.30 -5.06
N ALA A 77 -4.30 10.97 -3.90
CA ALA A 77 -4.51 9.72 -3.19
C ALA A 77 -5.83 9.63 -2.40
N SER A 78 -6.61 10.71 -2.32
CA SER A 78 -7.90 10.70 -1.60
C SER A 78 -9.03 10.00 -2.36
N ALA A 79 -8.91 9.86 -3.68
CA ALA A 79 -9.83 9.09 -4.51
C ALA A 79 -9.48 7.59 -4.47
N ILE A 80 -10.48 6.72 -4.71
CA ILE A 80 -10.28 5.26 -4.71
C ILE A 80 -10.19 4.72 -6.14
N PRO A 81 -9.10 4.03 -6.53
CA PRO A 81 -7.83 3.87 -5.79
C PRO A 81 -6.93 5.11 -5.81
N HIS A 82 -7.11 6.00 -6.80
CA HIS A 82 -6.33 7.24 -6.98
C HIS A 82 -6.99 8.11 -8.06
N MET A 83 -6.72 9.42 -8.07
CA MET A 83 -7.24 10.32 -9.13
C MET A 83 -6.70 9.95 -10.53
N ASP A 84 -5.45 9.46 -10.59
CA ASP A 84 -4.85 8.95 -11.82
C ASP A 84 -4.88 7.41 -11.89
N MET A 85 -5.85 6.87 -12.65
CA MET A 85 -6.02 5.42 -12.87
C MET A 85 -4.86 4.77 -13.63
N ARG A 86 -4.00 5.53 -14.34
CA ARG A 86 -2.84 4.95 -15.03
C ARG A 86 -1.82 4.36 -14.05
N ARG A 87 -1.84 4.80 -12.79
CA ARG A 87 -1.02 4.25 -11.70
C ARG A 87 -1.55 2.91 -11.18
N TYR A 88 -2.77 2.52 -11.55
CA TYR A 88 -3.44 1.28 -11.11
C TYR A 88 -3.95 0.43 -12.29
N PRO A 89 -3.07 0.00 -13.21
CA PRO A 89 -3.46 -0.76 -14.40
C PRO A 89 -4.16 -2.10 -14.11
N SER A 90 -3.75 -2.84 -13.07
CA SER A 90 -4.37 -4.13 -12.70
C SER A 90 -5.80 -3.94 -12.18
N VAL A 91 -6.02 -2.87 -11.41
CA VAL A 91 -7.35 -2.52 -10.90
C VAL A 91 -8.26 -2.09 -12.04
N ALA A 92 -7.75 -1.24 -12.94
CA ALA A 92 -8.49 -0.80 -14.12
C ALA A 92 -8.93 -1.98 -14.99
N GLU A 93 -8.05 -2.95 -15.22
CA GLU A 93 -8.38 -4.15 -16.00
C GLU A 93 -9.45 -5.01 -15.30
N LYS A 94 -9.33 -5.24 -13.99
CA LYS A 94 -10.32 -5.98 -13.20
C LYS A 94 -11.71 -5.32 -13.25
N LEU A 95 -11.78 -3.99 -13.15
CA LEU A 95 -13.02 -3.24 -13.28
C LEU A 95 -13.65 -3.38 -14.66
N ARG A 96 -12.84 -3.36 -15.75
CA ARG A 96 -13.35 -3.62 -17.11
C ARG A 96 -13.92 -5.02 -17.24
N GLN A 97 -13.26 -6.03 -16.68
CA GLN A 97 -13.74 -7.41 -16.71
C GLN A 97 -15.07 -7.56 -15.97
N ILE A 98 -15.19 -6.97 -14.77
CA ILE A 98 -16.45 -6.94 -14.01
C ILE A 98 -17.56 -6.23 -14.81
N GLY A 99 -17.24 -5.09 -15.43
CA GLY A 99 -18.20 -4.36 -16.27
C GLY A 99 -18.70 -5.19 -17.45
N ARG A 100 -17.82 -5.92 -18.14
CA ARG A 100 -18.20 -6.84 -19.23
C ARG A 100 -19.06 -7.99 -18.74
N ALA A 101 -18.70 -8.60 -17.60
CA ALA A 101 -19.47 -9.69 -17.00
C ALA A 101 -20.90 -9.26 -16.62
N ARG A 102 -21.05 -8.09 -15.99
CA ARG A 102 -22.37 -7.52 -15.65
C ARG A 102 -23.23 -7.22 -16.87
N ALA A 103 -22.63 -6.66 -17.92
CA ALA A 103 -23.32 -6.41 -19.19
C ALA A 103 -23.83 -7.71 -19.84
N SER A 104 -23.04 -8.80 -19.78
CA SER A 104 -23.47 -10.11 -20.29
C SER A 104 -24.55 -10.78 -19.45
N ALA A 105 -24.66 -10.44 -18.17
CA ALA A 105 -25.66 -10.98 -17.24
C ALA A 105 -27.01 -10.22 -17.26
N GLY A 106 -27.13 -9.15 -18.05
CA GLY A 106 -28.36 -8.34 -18.13
C GLY A 106 -28.64 -7.48 -16.89
N GLU A 107 -27.66 -7.30 -16.00
CA GLU A 107 -27.79 -6.43 -14.83
C GLU A 107 -27.68 -4.95 -15.25
N PRO A 108 -28.57 -4.06 -14.78
CA PRO A 108 -28.46 -2.64 -15.06
C PRO A 108 -27.16 -2.08 -14.44
N ALA A 109 -26.45 -1.24 -15.19
CA ALA A 109 -25.27 -0.55 -14.68
C ALA A 109 -25.63 0.19 -13.39
N ALA A 110 -24.86 -0.05 -12.32
CA ALA A 110 -25.02 0.67 -11.06
C ALA A 110 -24.98 2.17 -11.35
N ARG A 111 -26.09 2.86 -11.06
CA ARG A 111 -26.17 4.32 -11.20
C ARG A 111 -25.03 4.89 -10.35
N GLY A 112 -24.12 5.63 -10.99
CA GLY A 112 -23.04 6.31 -10.29
C GLY A 112 -23.63 7.08 -9.11
N ALA A 113 -23.06 6.86 -7.91
CA ALA A 113 -23.35 7.71 -6.77
C ALA A 113 -22.97 9.14 -7.17
N GLY A 114 -23.90 10.06 -6.90
CA GLY A 114 -24.02 11.35 -7.56
C GLY A 114 -23.03 12.43 -7.15
N THR A 115 -23.19 13.54 -7.88
CA THR A 115 -22.89 14.96 -7.59
C THR A 115 -21.46 15.36 -7.32
#